data_AF-A0A9E0IVA7-F1
#
_entry.id   AF-A0A9E0IVA7-F1
#
_cell.length_a   1.000
_cell.length_b   1.000
_cell.length_c   1.000
_cell.angle_alpha   90.00
_cell.angle_beta   90.00
_cell.angle_gamma   90.00
#
_symmetry.space_group_name_H-M   'P 1'
#
loop_
_entity.id
_entity.type
_entity.pdbx_description
1 polymer ?
#
loop_
_entity_poly.entity_id
_entity_poly.type
_entity_poly.pdbx_seq_one_letter_code
_entity_poly.pdbx_strand_id
1 'polypeptide(L)'
;MTAPPRRVVFVAPSLGQGGADRVVASWLTHLDRQHFAPELVLLRAGAIEHEVPADVPVRRLRAERIRTAMPALVAELVGQRPQVVVSMYSGVNAVLAGAHVLARSTARLIVSERTTLTRADWSPARNRLEPLVKRLAYRRADAIIVPSHGLARQLVAQLHLPAGRVTVVPNPVVDDDV
;
A
#
# COMPACT_ATOMS: atom_id res chain seq x y z
N MET A 1 -19.65 25.75 2.86
CA MET A 1 -19.87 24.33 2.55
C MET A 1 -18.51 23.67 2.38
N THR A 2 -18.14 22.75 3.26
CA THR A 2 -16.91 21.95 3.14
C THR A 2 -17.06 20.95 1.99
N ALA A 3 -16.00 20.76 1.19
CA ALA A 3 -15.99 19.75 0.13
C ALA A 3 -16.20 18.34 0.72
N PRO A 4 -16.81 17.40 -0.03
CA PRO A 4 -16.99 16.04 0.47
C PRO A 4 -15.63 15.38 0.79
N PRO A 5 -15.57 14.47 1.78
CA PRO A 5 -14.35 13.79 2.16
C PRO A 5 -13.79 12.97 1.00
N ARG A 6 -12.46 12.94 0.88
CA ARG A 6 -11.78 12.23 -0.20
C ARG A 6 -11.77 10.72 0.07
N ARG A 7 -12.20 9.92 -0.89
CA ARG A 7 -12.15 8.46 -0.85
C ARG A 7 -10.72 7.97 -0.99
N VAL A 8 -10.27 7.25 0.03
CA VAL A 8 -8.92 6.69 0.14
C VAL A 8 -9.03 5.18 0.24
N VAL A 9 -8.54 4.46 -0.76
CA VAL A 9 -8.57 2.99 -0.77
C VAL A 9 -7.22 2.45 -0.32
N PHE A 10 -7.19 1.81 0.84
CA PHE A 10 -6.06 1.04 1.33
C PHE A 10 -6.11 -0.37 0.75
N VAL A 11 -4.99 -0.85 0.19
CA VAL A 11 -4.87 -2.18 -0.38
C VAL A 11 -3.87 -3.00 0.42
N ALA A 12 -4.33 -4.15 0.89
CA ALA A 12 -3.53 -5.07 1.69
C ALA A 12 -3.69 -6.51 1.18
N PRO A 13 -2.66 -7.36 1.27
CA PRO A 13 -2.78 -8.77 0.89
C PRO A 13 -3.78 -9.48 1.81
N SER A 14 -3.63 -9.30 3.12
CA SER A 14 -4.50 -9.76 4.19
C SER A 14 -4.12 -8.98 5.45
N LEU A 15 -5.03 -8.80 6.40
CA LEU A 15 -4.69 -8.29 7.74
C LEU A 15 -4.32 -9.46 8.66
N GLY A 16 -3.03 -9.74 8.81
CA GLY A 16 -2.52 -10.69 9.82
C GLY A 16 -2.26 -10.01 11.16
N GLN A 17 -1.44 -10.60 12.03
CA GLN A 17 -1.01 -9.96 13.29
C GLN A 17 0.37 -9.28 13.17
N GLY A 18 0.82 -8.97 11.95
CA GLY A 18 2.13 -8.38 11.72
C GLY A 18 2.15 -6.87 11.97
N GLY A 19 3.34 -6.30 12.19
CA GLY A 19 3.48 -4.86 12.44
C GLY A 19 2.95 -3.97 11.29
N ALA A 20 2.97 -4.44 10.04
CA ALA A 20 2.35 -3.70 8.93
C ALA A 20 0.81 -3.67 9.03
N ASP A 21 0.20 -4.73 9.56
CA ASP A 21 -1.25 -4.86 9.71
C ASP A 21 -1.76 -3.91 10.80
N ARG A 22 -1.08 -3.87 11.95
CA ARG A 22 -1.35 -2.90 13.04
C ARG A 22 -1.23 -1.45 12.58
N VAL A 23 -0.23 -1.15 11.74
CA VAL A 23 -0.07 0.20 11.19
C VAL A 23 -1.23 0.57 10.28
N VAL A 24 -1.69 -0.36 9.42
CA VAL A 24 -2.87 -0.11 8.58
C VAL A 24 -4.11 0.11 9.45
N ALA A 25 -4.36 -0.75 10.44
CA ALA A 25 -5.49 -0.59 11.37
C ALA A 25 -5.43 0.76 12.11
N SER A 26 -4.26 1.16 12.60
CA SER A 26 -4.05 2.46 13.24
C SER A 26 -4.32 3.63 12.28
N TRP A 27 -3.86 3.56 11.03
CA TRP A 27 -4.15 4.59 10.03
C TRP A 27 -5.63 4.67 9.70
N LEU A 28 -6.29 3.52 9.51
CA LEU A 28 -7.73 3.47 9.27
C LEU A 28 -8.52 4.04 10.45
N THR A 29 -8.06 3.82 11.68
CA THR A 29 -8.69 4.35 12.90
C THR A 29 -8.57 5.87 12.98
N HIS A 30 -7.37 6.42 12.77
CA HIS A 30 -7.08 7.82 13.09
C HIS A 30 -7.17 8.78 11.90
N LEU A 31 -7.48 8.30 10.69
CA LEU A 31 -7.65 9.17 9.53
C LEU A 31 -8.85 10.12 9.73
N ASP A 32 -8.64 11.43 9.60
CA ASP A 32 -9.70 12.42 9.84
C ASP A 32 -10.89 12.24 8.86
N ARG A 33 -12.05 11.86 9.41
CA ARG A 33 -13.29 11.61 8.67
C ARG A 33 -13.92 12.86 8.06
N GLN A 34 -13.54 14.05 8.53
CA GLN A 34 -13.96 15.30 7.91
C GLN A 34 -13.29 15.51 6.54
N HIS A 35 -12.10 14.96 6.35
CA HIS A 35 -11.29 15.14 5.15
C HIS A 35 -11.20 13.88 4.28
N PHE A 36 -11.36 12.70 4.87
CA PHE A 36 -11.13 11.42 4.22
C PHE A 36 -12.20 10.37 4.54
N ALA A 37 -12.56 9.59 3.53
CA ALA A 37 -13.42 8.42 3.64
C ALA A 37 -12.57 7.18 3.33
N PRO A 38 -11.96 6.54 4.34
CA PRO A 38 -11.13 5.36 4.13
C PRO A 38 -11.96 4.13 3.79
N GLU A 39 -11.45 3.34 2.86
CA GLU A 39 -11.95 2.00 2.50
C GLU A 39 -10.77 1.02 2.49
N LEU A 40 -11.03 -0.24 2.82
CA LEU A 40 -10.02 -1.29 2.81
C LEU A 40 -10.37 -2.35 1.77
N VAL A 41 -9.41 -2.63 0.89
CA VAL A 41 -9.46 -3.74 -0.08
C VAL A 41 -8.43 -4.79 0.31
N LEU A 42 -8.92 -5.99 0.61
CA LEU A 42 -8.12 -7.15 0.94
C LEU A 42 -8.06 -8.13 -0.23
N LEU A 43 -6.87 -8.63 -0.55
CA LEU A 43 -6.75 -9.70 -1.55
C LEU A 43 -7.39 -10.99 -1.05
N ARG A 44 -7.15 -11.35 0.22
CA ARG A 44 -7.74 -12.49 0.92
C ARG A 44 -8.10 -12.12 2.36
N ALA A 45 -8.91 -12.95 3.01
CA ALA A 45 -9.29 -12.74 4.40
C ALA A 45 -8.07 -12.70 5.35
N GLY A 46 -8.19 -11.93 6.42
CA GLY A 46 -7.19 -11.73 7.47
C GLY A 46 -7.70 -12.14 8.87
N ALA A 47 -6.78 -12.30 9.81
CA ALA A 47 -7.07 -12.65 11.20
C ALA A 47 -7.57 -11.48 12.04
N ILE A 48 -7.12 -10.25 11.75
CA ILE A 48 -7.45 -9.05 12.56
C ILE A 48 -8.43 -8.10 11.88
N GLU A 49 -9.28 -8.60 10.98
CA GLU A 49 -10.29 -7.74 10.34
C GLU A 49 -11.27 -7.10 11.34
N HIS A 50 -11.38 -7.67 12.55
CA HIS A 50 -12.17 -7.10 13.64
C HIS A 50 -11.54 -5.85 14.28
N GLU A 51 -10.25 -5.58 14.04
CA GLU A 51 -9.58 -4.34 14.47
C GLU A 51 -9.81 -3.18 13.48
N VAL A 52 -10.45 -3.45 12.34
CA VAL A 52 -10.84 -2.40 11.40
C VAL A 52 -12.06 -1.65 11.97
N PRO A 53 -12.04 -0.31 12.03
CA PRO A 53 -13.19 0.46 12.52
C PRO A 53 -14.46 0.13 11.74
N ALA A 54 -15.59 0.05 12.45
CA ALA A 54 -16.87 -0.39 11.87
C ALA A 54 -17.37 0.54 10.73
N ASP A 55 -16.94 1.79 10.71
CA ASP A 55 -17.27 2.77 9.67
C ASP A 55 -16.44 2.62 8.39
N VAL A 56 -15.42 1.76 8.37
CA VAL A 56 -14.54 1.52 7.21
C VAL A 56 -15.04 0.33 6.40
N PRO A 57 -15.50 0.53 5.15
CA PRO A 57 -15.92 -0.56 4.30
C PRO A 57 -14.75 -1.49 3.96
N VAL A 58 -14.95 -2.80 4.14
CA VAL A 58 -13.97 -3.83 3.81
C VAL A 58 -14.45 -4.67 2.62
N ARG A 59 -13.69 -4.68 1.53
CA ARG A 59 -13.94 -5.52 0.34
C ARG A 59 -12.87 -6.60 0.22
N ARG A 60 -13.29 -7.82 -0.13
CA ARG A 60 -12.39 -8.98 -0.27
C ARG A 60 -12.41 -9.48 -1.70
N LEU A 61 -11.24 -9.47 -2.35
CA LEU A 61 -11.10 -9.87 -3.76
C LEU A 61 -11.01 -11.38 -3.96
N ARG A 62 -10.89 -12.14 -2.88
CA ARG A 62 -10.77 -13.62 -2.87
C ARG A 62 -9.64 -14.13 -3.79
N ALA A 63 -8.54 -13.38 -3.87
CA ALA A 63 -7.35 -13.76 -4.62
C ALA A 63 -6.36 -14.50 -3.69
N GLU A 64 -6.07 -15.77 -4.00
CA GLU A 64 -5.13 -16.58 -3.22
C GLU A 64 -3.69 -16.08 -3.29
N ARG A 65 -3.30 -15.49 -4.42
CA ARG A 65 -1.94 -15.01 -4.69
C ARG A 65 -1.97 -13.56 -5.14
N ILE A 66 -0.97 -12.80 -4.73
CA ILE A 66 -0.85 -11.37 -5.10
C ILE A 66 -0.87 -11.18 -6.63
N ARG A 67 -0.17 -12.05 -7.37
CA ARG A 67 -0.11 -11.97 -8.83
C ARG A 67 -1.46 -12.24 -9.52
N THR A 68 -2.33 -13.06 -8.92
CA THR A 68 -3.65 -13.37 -9.49
C THR A 68 -4.69 -12.31 -9.12
N ALA A 69 -4.36 -11.36 -8.24
CA ALA A 69 -5.25 -10.26 -7.87
C ALA A 69 -5.35 -9.15 -8.93
N MET A 70 -4.48 -9.16 -9.95
CA MET A 70 -4.41 -8.06 -10.94
C MET A 70 -5.77 -7.73 -11.59
N PRO A 71 -6.55 -8.70 -12.13
CA PRO A 71 -7.83 -8.36 -12.77
C PRO A 71 -8.86 -7.80 -11.79
N ALA A 72 -8.90 -8.35 -10.57
CA ALA A 72 -9.80 -7.89 -9.52
C ALA A 72 -9.43 -6.47 -9.05
N LEU A 73 -8.13 -6.19 -8.87
CA LEU A 73 -7.67 -4.84 -8.53
C LEU A 73 -8.00 -3.83 -9.63
N VAL A 74 -7.86 -4.20 -10.90
CA VAL A 74 -8.29 -3.33 -12.01
C VAL A 74 -9.78 -3.05 -11.94
N ALA A 75 -10.61 -4.07 -11.75
CA ALA A 75 -12.05 -3.93 -11.64
C ALA A 75 -12.45 -3.03 -10.45
N GLU A 76 -11.81 -3.19 -9.29
CA GLU A 76 -12.02 -2.33 -8.13
C GLU A 76 -11.66 -0.87 -8.41
N LEU A 77 -10.50 -0.61 -9.03
CA LEU A 77 -10.07 0.76 -9.33
C LEU A 77 -10.99 1.44 -10.36
N VAL A 78 -11.47 0.70 -11.36
CA VAL A 78 -12.40 1.20 -12.38
C VAL A 78 -13.79 1.45 -11.78
N GLY A 79 -14.30 0.52 -10.99
CA GLY A 79 -15.64 0.59 -10.39
C GLY A 79 -15.72 1.63 -9.27
N GLN A 80 -14.72 1.69 -8.40
CA GLN A 80 -14.72 2.62 -7.29
C GLN A 80 -14.28 4.04 -7.70
N ARG A 81 -13.34 4.21 -8.65
CA ARG A 81 -12.75 5.52 -8.98
C ARG A 81 -12.30 6.31 -7.73
N PRO A 82 -11.42 5.74 -6.89
CA PRO A 82 -10.96 6.43 -5.69
C PRO A 82 -10.15 7.68 -6.03
N GLN A 83 -10.04 8.62 -5.09
CA GLN A 83 -9.19 9.80 -5.26
C GLN A 83 -7.75 9.51 -4.84
N VAL A 84 -7.55 8.58 -3.89
CA VAL A 84 -6.24 8.12 -3.44
C VAL A 84 -6.27 6.60 -3.28
N VAL A 85 -5.18 5.95 -3.69
CA VAL A 85 -4.97 4.52 -3.46
C VAL A 85 -3.63 4.32 -2.77
N VAL A 86 -3.64 3.54 -1.69
CA VAL A 86 -2.49 3.35 -0.82
C VAL A 86 -2.19 1.86 -0.67
N SER A 87 -0.97 1.42 -0.94
CA SER A 87 -0.50 0.08 -0.53
C SER A 87 0.53 0.22 0.57
N MET A 88 0.27 -0.44 1.69
CA MET A 88 1.19 -0.47 2.83
C MET A 88 2.10 -1.71 2.83
N TYR A 89 2.12 -2.50 1.75
CA TYR A 89 2.81 -3.79 1.70
C TYR A 89 3.72 -3.90 0.48
N SER A 90 5.03 -4.06 0.74
CA SER A 90 6.08 -4.21 -0.27
C SER A 90 5.75 -5.21 -1.38
N GLY A 91 5.14 -6.35 -1.03
CA GLY A 91 4.77 -7.39 -2.00
C GLY A 91 3.59 -7.03 -2.91
N VAL A 92 2.70 -6.13 -2.48
CA VAL A 92 1.51 -5.71 -3.24
C VAL A 92 1.78 -4.47 -4.09
N ASN A 93 2.74 -3.63 -3.70
CA ASN A 93 3.04 -2.37 -4.39
C ASN A 93 3.20 -2.50 -5.92
N ALA A 94 3.94 -3.51 -6.38
CA ALA A 94 4.19 -3.68 -7.82
C ALA A 94 2.92 -4.09 -8.59
N VAL A 95 2.12 -5.00 -8.02
CA VAL A 95 0.85 -5.42 -8.64
C VAL A 95 -0.16 -4.29 -8.61
N LEU A 96 -0.25 -3.54 -7.51
CA LEU A 96 -1.14 -2.39 -7.41
C LEU A 96 -0.76 -1.30 -8.42
N ALA A 97 0.52 -0.99 -8.57
CA ALA A 97 0.98 -0.03 -9.58
C ALA A 97 0.62 -0.49 -11.00
N GLY A 98 0.78 -1.78 -11.31
CA GLY A 98 0.32 -2.35 -12.57
C GLY A 98 -1.18 -2.20 -12.77
N ALA A 99 -1.99 -2.55 -11.75
CA ALA A 99 -3.44 -2.40 -11.80
C ALA A 99 -3.86 -0.95 -11.98
N HIS A 100 -3.19 -0.02 -11.32
CA HIS A 100 -3.43 1.42 -11.45
C HIS A 100 -3.22 1.91 -12.89
N VAL A 101 -2.16 1.43 -13.57
CA VAL A 101 -1.91 1.73 -14.98
C VAL A 101 -2.97 1.11 -15.88
N LEU A 102 -3.28 -0.17 -15.69
CA LEU A 102 -4.25 -0.90 -16.52
C LEU A 102 -5.68 -0.35 -16.38
N ALA A 103 -6.06 0.05 -15.16
CA ALA A 103 -7.33 0.72 -14.87
C ALA A 103 -7.40 2.14 -15.44
N ARG A 104 -6.29 2.69 -15.96
CA ARG A 104 -6.16 4.11 -16.35
C ARG A 104 -6.66 5.04 -15.24
N SER A 105 -6.37 4.66 -14.01
CA SER A 105 -6.88 5.35 -12.82
C SER A 105 -6.27 6.74 -12.73
N THR A 106 -7.08 7.72 -12.36
CA THR A 106 -6.67 9.11 -12.09
C THR A 106 -6.39 9.36 -10.62
N ALA A 107 -6.51 8.32 -9.78
CA ALA A 107 -6.25 8.41 -8.35
C ALA A 107 -4.77 8.73 -8.08
N ARG A 108 -4.48 9.40 -6.96
CA ARG A 108 -3.10 9.50 -6.48
C ARG A 108 -2.65 8.14 -5.95
N LEU A 109 -1.58 7.58 -6.52
CA LEU A 109 -1.02 6.30 -6.10
C LEU A 109 0.10 6.51 -5.07
N ILE A 110 -0.11 5.99 -3.86
CA ILE A 110 0.87 5.98 -2.78
C ILE A 110 1.29 4.53 -2.51
N VAL A 111 2.60 4.27 -2.52
CA VAL A 111 3.15 2.95 -2.20
C VAL A 111 4.06 3.04 -0.98
N SER A 112 4.03 2.04 -0.11
CA SER A 112 4.87 1.98 1.07
C SER A 112 5.85 0.83 1.03
N GLU A 113 7.14 1.15 1.16
CA GLU A 113 8.15 0.14 1.36
C GLU A 113 8.43 -0.03 2.85
N ARG A 114 8.30 -1.26 3.33
CA ARG A 114 8.49 -1.60 4.75
C ARG A 114 9.69 -2.49 5.01
N THR A 115 10.26 -3.07 3.96
CA THR A 115 11.45 -3.92 4.04
C THR A 115 12.47 -3.52 2.99
N THR A 116 13.69 -4.04 3.11
CA THR A 116 14.70 -3.98 2.06
C THR A 116 14.20 -4.63 0.77
N LEU A 117 14.72 -4.18 -0.38
CA LEU A 117 14.34 -4.70 -1.70
C LEU A 117 14.96 -6.07 -2.01
N THR A 118 16.10 -6.35 -1.43
CA THR A 118 16.82 -7.61 -1.56
C THR A 118 16.73 -8.37 -0.25
N ARG A 119 16.68 -9.70 -0.33
CA ARG A 119 16.66 -10.58 0.83
C ARG A 119 17.58 -11.78 0.65
N ALA A 120 18.19 -12.25 1.74
CA ALA A 120 19.13 -13.36 1.71
C ALA A 120 18.47 -14.70 1.34
N ASP A 121 17.18 -14.86 1.66
CA ASP A 121 16.37 -16.04 1.36
C ASP A 121 15.88 -16.11 -0.11
N TRP A 122 16.17 -15.09 -0.92
CA TRP A 122 15.75 -15.04 -2.32
C TRP A 122 16.83 -15.54 -3.27
N SER A 123 16.38 -16.15 -4.38
CA SER A 123 17.30 -16.55 -5.45
C SER A 123 18.05 -15.34 -6.02
N PRO A 124 19.29 -15.52 -6.51
CA PRO A 124 20.07 -14.43 -7.12
C PRO A 124 19.32 -13.71 -8.25
N ALA A 125 18.58 -14.46 -9.07
CA ALA A 125 17.75 -13.92 -10.13
C ALA A 125 16.65 -13.00 -9.58
N ARG A 126 15.97 -13.41 -8.50
CA ARG A 126 14.93 -12.61 -7.87
C ARG A 126 15.50 -11.33 -7.25
N ASN A 127 16.64 -11.43 -6.56
CA ASN A 127 17.33 -10.25 -5.99
C ASN A 127 17.79 -9.25 -7.06
N ARG A 128 18.09 -9.70 -8.28
CA ARG A 128 18.39 -8.82 -9.42
C ARG A 128 17.13 -8.23 -10.06
N LEU A 129 16.04 -8.99 -10.11
CA LEU A 129 14.81 -8.59 -10.80
C LEU A 129 13.94 -7.66 -9.95
N GLU A 130 13.84 -7.88 -8.65
CA GLU A 130 12.95 -7.11 -7.77
C GLU A 130 13.19 -5.59 -7.85
N PRO A 131 14.44 -5.08 -7.78
CA PRO A 131 14.69 -3.64 -7.88
C PRO A 131 14.26 -3.09 -9.25
N LEU A 132 14.42 -3.84 -10.33
CA LEU A 132 14.02 -3.40 -11.68
C LEU A 132 12.49 -3.29 -11.79
N VAL A 133 11.77 -4.29 -11.29
CA VAL A 133 10.30 -4.32 -11.27
C VAL A 133 9.77 -3.15 -10.45
N LYS A 134 10.30 -2.95 -9.24
CA LYS A 134 9.88 -1.86 -8.36
C LYS A 134 10.26 -0.49 -8.89
N ARG A 135 11.45 -0.35 -9.50
CA ARG A 135 11.83 0.89 -10.19
C ARG A 135 10.80 1.27 -11.25
N LEU A 136 10.39 0.32 -12.10
CA LEU A 136 9.39 0.60 -13.12
C LEU A 136 8.01 0.89 -12.52
N ALA A 137 7.56 0.06 -11.57
CA ALA A 137 6.28 0.22 -10.89
C ALA A 137 6.17 1.60 -10.21
N TYR A 138 7.23 2.03 -9.53
CA TYR A 138 7.21 3.24 -8.68
C TYR A 138 7.36 4.52 -9.49
N ARG A 139 7.71 4.45 -10.79
CA ARG A 139 7.62 5.62 -11.69
C ARG A 139 6.21 6.19 -11.77
N ARG A 140 5.20 5.33 -11.60
CA ARG A 140 3.77 5.68 -11.62
C ARG A 140 3.20 6.03 -10.26
N ALA A 141 3.95 5.81 -9.18
CA ALA A 141 3.55 6.28 -7.86
C ALA A 141 3.76 7.80 -7.77
N ASP A 142 2.74 8.50 -7.26
CA ASP A 142 2.79 9.91 -6.92
C ASP A 142 3.66 10.14 -5.67
N ALA A 143 3.63 9.20 -4.72
CA ALA A 143 4.45 9.23 -3.52
C ALA A 143 4.89 7.82 -3.10
N ILE A 144 6.09 7.74 -2.54
CA ILE A 144 6.64 6.52 -1.95
C ILE A 144 6.91 6.82 -0.47
N ILE A 145 6.28 6.08 0.43
CA ILE A 145 6.42 6.27 1.87
C ILE A 145 7.24 5.14 2.50
N VAL A 146 8.12 5.50 3.43
CA VAL A 146 8.96 4.54 4.15
C VAL A 146 9.00 4.87 5.65
N PRO A 147 9.14 3.89 6.54
CA PRO A 147 9.11 4.11 7.99
C PRO A 147 10.38 4.79 8.54
N SER A 148 11.48 4.84 7.79
CA SER A 148 12.75 5.38 8.31
C SER A 148 13.62 6.03 7.23
N HIS A 149 14.46 6.99 7.67
CA HIS A 149 15.49 7.59 6.81
C HIS A 149 16.52 6.58 6.31
N GLY A 150 16.81 5.53 7.09
CA GLY A 150 17.70 4.45 6.65
C GLY A 150 17.16 3.74 5.42
N LEU A 151 15.88 3.34 5.45
CA LEU A 151 15.25 2.70 4.30
C LEU A 151 15.07 3.68 3.14
N ALA A 152 14.77 4.96 3.39
CA ALA A 152 14.72 5.98 2.34
C ALA A 152 16.03 6.06 1.55
N ARG A 153 17.17 6.18 2.24
CA ARG A 153 18.50 6.24 1.61
C ARG A 153 18.79 4.99 0.79
N GLN A 154 18.51 3.82 1.34
CA GLN A 154 18.70 2.56 0.64
C GLN A 154 17.82 2.47 -0.62
N LEU A 155 16.55 2.86 -0.51
CA LEU A 155 15.59 2.79 -1.61
C LEU A 155 15.98 3.72 -2.76
N VAL A 156 16.39 4.97 -2.44
CA VAL A 156 16.88 5.93 -3.44
C VAL A 156 18.13 5.41 -4.14
N ALA A 157 19.09 4.86 -3.39
CA ALA A 157 20.33 4.30 -3.95
C ALA A 157 20.07 3.10 -4.86
N GLN A 158 19.17 2.19 -4.48
CA GLN A 158 18.90 0.96 -5.23
C GLN A 158 18.00 1.20 -6.46
N LEU A 159 16.99 2.06 -6.34
CA LEU A 159 16.01 2.30 -7.40
C LEU A 159 16.33 3.48 -8.30
N HIS A 160 17.33 4.30 -7.95
CA HIS A 160 17.70 5.52 -8.69
C HIS A 160 16.48 6.42 -8.92
N LEU A 161 15.68 6.62 -7.87
CA LEU A 161 14.46 7.43 -7.92
C LEU A 161 14.80 8.93 -7.88
N PRO A 162 13.99 9.79 -8.52
CA PRO A 162 14.16 11.25 -8.40
C PRO A 162 14.09 11.73 -6.95
N ALA A 163 14.87 12.76 -6.63
CA ALA A 163 14.81 13.41 -5.32
C ALA A 163 13.38 13.91 -5.02
N GLY A 164 12.94 13.80 -3.77
CA GLY A 164 11.61 14.23 -3.33
C GLY A 164 10.46 13.23 -3.58
N ARG A 165 10.71 12.09 -4.24
CA ARG A 165 9.69 11.02 -4.44
C ARG A 165 9.48 10.13 -3.22
N VAL A 166 10.46 10.08 -2.32
CA VAL A 166 10.46 9.23 -1.14
C VAL A 166 10.28 10.10 0.10
N THR A 167 9.21 9.86 0.84
CA THR A 167 8.87 10.57 2.07
C THR A 167 9.00 9.61 3.25
N VAL A 168 9.68 10.03 4.31
CA VAL A 168 9.74 9.26 5.54
C VAL A 168 8.48 9.56 6.34
N VAL A 169 7.67 8.53 6.57
CA VAL A 169 6.50 8.58 7.45
C VAL A 169 6.70 7.47 8.48
N PRO A 170 7.17 7.81 9.70
CA PRO A 170 7.34 6.84 10.77
C PRO A 170 6.05 6.06 11.00
N ASN A 171 6.18 4.79 11.37
CA ASN A 171 5.01 4.05 11.81
C ASN A 171 4.44 4.75 13.07
N PRO A 172 3.10 4.79 13.22
CA PRO A 172 2.50 5.23 14.47
C PRO A 172 3.09 4.39 15.60
N VAL A 173 3.36 5.06 16.72
CA VAL A 173 3.58 4.35 17.98
C VAL A 173 2.25 3.65 18.25
N VAL A 174 2.23 2.35 18.08
CA VAL A 174 1.16 1.54 18.65
C VAL A 174 1.59 1.45 20.10
N ASP A 175 0.94 2.19 20.99
CA ASP A 175 1.15 1.95 22.41
C ASP A 175 0.88 0.45 22.61
N ASP A 176 1.93 -0.32 22.90
CA ASP A 176 1.76 -1.65 23.46
C ASP A 176 1.24 -1.40 24.88
N ASP A 177 -0.06 -1.08 24.98
CA ASP A 177 -0.73 -0.98 26.26
C ASP A 177 -0.66 -2.35 26.95
N VAL A 178 0.19 -2.40 27.97
CA VAL A 178 0.05 -3.04 29.29
C VAL A 178 -0.78 -4.33 29.36
#